data_AF-X1AS16-F1
#
_entry.id   AF-X1AS16-F1
#
_cell.length_a   1.000
_cell.length_b   1.000
_cell.length_c   1.000
_cell.angle_alpha   90.00
_cell.angle_beta   90.00
_cell.angle_gamma   90.00
#
_symmetry.space_group_name_H-M   'P 1'
#
loop_
_entity.id
_entity.type
_entity.pdbx_description
1 polymer ?
#
loop_
_entity_poly.entity_id
_entity_poly.type
_entity_poly.pdbx_seq_one_letter_code
_entity_poly.pdbx_strand_id
1 'polypeptide(L)'
;MRAPMGVKVKGPDLDTIDRVALEIERLLKEVPSVEASAVIADRIVGKPYLEIDIDREAIARYGVNVLQVQNVIEVAIGGKRITTTVEGRERYPVRVRYMRELRDRIETLGKILVPAADESQIPLIQLAEFRYIRGPQAIKSEDTFLVGYVLFDMKPGYAEVDVVESCQRYLQAKIDSGEFVIPRGVSYTFAGSYENQVRAQKTLSIVIPLALFIIFMILYFQFKSTATSMLVFSGILVAWSGGFLMIWLYGQPWFLDFSVFAVNMRELFQVHPINLSVAIWVG
;
A
#
# COMPACT_ATOMS: atom_id res chain seq x y z
N MET A 1 -2.29 -3.03 -2.60
CA MET A 1 -1.68 -3.15 -1.25
C MET A 1 -1.71 -4.62 -0.87
N ARG A 2 -0.59 -5.24 -0.49
CA ARG A 2 -0.56 -6.64 -0.03
C ARG A 2 -0.46 -6.77 1.50
N ALA A 3 -0.11 -5.70 2.19
CA ALA A 3 -0.09 -5.67 3.65
C ALA A 3 -1.53 -5.67 4.21
N PRO A 4 -1.77 -6.33 5.35
CA PRO A 4 -3.08 -6.39 6.00
C PRO A 4 -3.55 -5.00 6.45
N MET A 5 -2.64 -4.12 6.88
CA MET A 5 -2.96 -2.76 7.32
C MET A 5 -2.07 -1.72 6.65
N GLY A 6 -2.64 -0.52 6.44
CA GLY A 6 -1.87 0.67 6.15
C GLY A 6 -2.72 1.92 6.00
N VAL A 7 -2.04 3.04 5.73
CA VAL A 7 -2.64 4.35 5.53
C VAL A 7 -2.39 4.79 4.10
N LYS A 8 -3.46 5.14 3.39
CA LYS A 8 -3.40 5.84 2.10
C LYS A 8 -3.30 7.34 2.39
N VAL A 9 -2.34 8.03 1.80
CA VAL A 9 -2.20 9.49 1.88
C VAL A 9 -2.41 10.04 0.48
N LYS A 10 -3.51 10.76 0.26
CA LYS A 10 -3.83 11.43 -1.00
C LYS A 10 -3.49 12.91 -0.88
N GLY A 11 -2.94 13.52 -1.93
CA GLY A 11 -2.55 14.93 -1.90
C GLY A 11 -2.35 15.55 -3.28
N PRO A 12 -2.10 16.87 -3.33
CA PRO A 12 -1.96 17.60 -4.59
C PRO A 12 -0.60 17.40 -5.27
N ASP A 13 0.46 17.12 -4.50
CA ASP A 13 1.83 16.98 -4.98
C ASP A 13 2.59 15.88 -4.22
N LEU A 14 3.64 15.34 -4.86
CA LEU A 14 4.40 14.20 -4.32
C LEU A 14 5.23 14.57 -3.09
N ASP A 15 5.74 15.79 -2.99
CA ASP A 15 6.57 16.24 -1.86
C ASP A 15 5.73 16.40 -0.59
N THR A 16 4.52 16.93 -0.71
CA THR A 16 3.57 17.06 0.39
C THR A 16 3.11 15.68 0.86
N ILE A 17 2.81 14.76 -0.07
CA ILE A 17 2.44 13.39 0.29
C ILE A 17 3.60 12.69 1.00
N ASP A 18 4.83 12.80 0.49
CA ASP A 18 6.01 12.19 1.09
C ASP A 18 6.24 12.71 2.52
N ARG A 19 6.18 14.03 2.71
CA ARG A 19 6.34 14.64 4.05
C ARG A 19 5.30 14.13 5.04
N VAL A 20 4.02 14.12 4.65
CA VAL A 20 2.93 13.66 5.52
C VAL A 20 3.03 12.16 5.78
N ALA A 21 3.40 11.36 4.77
CA ALA A 21 3.60 9.92 4.93
C ALA A 21 4.74 9.61 5.91
N LEU A 22 5.84 10.35 5.85
CA LEU A 22 6.96 10.22 6.80
C LEU A 22 6.59 10.64 8.22
N GLU A 23 5.77 11.67 8.35
CA GLU A 23 5.26 12.09 9.65
C GLU A 23 4.31 11.06 10.26
N ILE A 24 3.39 10.51 9.45
CA ILE A 24 2.54 9.38 9.85
C ILE A 24 3.40 8.17 10.22
N GLU A 25 4.45 7.85 9.47
CA GLU A 25 5.39 6.76 9.82
C GLU A 25 5.97 6.96 11.22
N ARG A 26 6.43 8.19 11.54
CA ARG A 26 6.97 8.52 12.86
C ARG A 26 5.93 8.36 13.96
N LEU A 27 4.73 8.88 13.75
CA LEU A 27 3.64 8.85 14.74
C LEU A 27 3.13 7.42 14.98
N LEU A 28 2.98 6.62 13.93
CA LEU A 28 2.53 5.23 14.05
C LEU A 28 3.54 4.35 14.82
N LYS A 29 4.84 4.66 14.76
CA LYS A 29 5.87 3.97 15.54
C LYS A 29 5.75 4.20 17.05
N GLU A 30 5.08 5.28 17.48
CA GLU A 30 4.86 5.59 18.90
C GLU A 30 3.64 4.84 19.48
N VAL A 31 2.78 4.27 18.63
CA VAL A 31 1.57 3.58 19.07
C VAL A 31 1.93 2.21 19.68
N PRO A 32 1.55 1.92 20.94
CA PRO A 32 1.98 0.70 21.62
C PRO A 32 1.57 -0.62 20.96
N SER A 33 0.42 -0.64 20.27
CA SER A 33 -0.13 -1.82 19.59
C SER A 33 0.52 -2.11 18.22
N VAL A 34 1.28 -1.16 17.67
CA VAL A 34 1.92 -1.28 16.36
C VAL A 34 3.35 -1.82 16.51
N GLU A 35 3.75 -2.70 15.61
CA GLU A 35 5.14 -3.12 15.52
C GLU A 35 5.98 -2.04 14.82
N ALA A 36 6.79 -1.30 15.58
CA ALA A 36 7.55 -0.15 15.08
C ALA A 36 8.53 -0.50 13.93
N SER A 37 9.07 -1.73 13.91
CA SER A 37 9.93 -2.25 12.82
C SER A 37 9.18 -2.45 11.51
N ALA A 38 7.87 -2.70 11.58
CA ALA A 38 7.03 -2.98 10.43
C ALA A 38 6.40 -1.72 9.80
N VAL A 39 6.52 -0.56 10.45
CA VAL A 39 6.00 0.71 9.94
C VAL A 39 6.95 1.28 8.88
N ILE A 40 6.49 1.28 7.63
CA ILE A 40 7.26 1.72 6.46
C ILE A 40 6.39 2.62 5.58
N ALA A 41 6.75 3.90 5.46
CA ALA A 41 6.21 4.74 4.41
C ALA A 41 6.92 4.48 3.07
N ASP A 42 6.12 4.45 2.00
CA ASP A 42 6.63 4.51 0.63
C ASP A 42 7.48 5.77 0.47
N ARG A 43 8.72 5.60 0.03
CA ARG A 43 9.60 6.71 -0.35
C ARG A 43 9.24 7.14 -1.77
N ILE A 44 8.41 8.17 -1.86
CA ILE A 44 7.86 8.62 -3.15
C ILE A 44 8.92 9.43 -3.87
N VAL A 45 9.59 10.34 -3.15
CA VAL A 45 10.66 11.21 -3.67
C VAL A 45 12.01 10.79 -3.09
N GLY A 46 13.08 10.96 -3.87
CA GLY A 46 14.45 10.81 -3.35
C GLY A 46 15.39 9.95 -4.19
N LYS A 47 14.95 9.42 -5.33
CA LYS A 47 15.88 8.82 -6.28
C LYS A 47 16.67 9.90 -7.01
N PRO A 48 17.99 9.74 -7.19
CA PRO A 48 18.78 10.67 -7.98
C PRO A 48 18.44 10.49 -9.47
N TYR A 49 18.11 11.59 -10.14
CA TYR A 49 17.96 11.69 -11.58
C TYR A 49 19.06 12.60 -12.11
N LEU A 50 19.60 12.24 -13.27
CA LEU A 50 20.38 13.15 -14.09
C LEU A 50 19.43 13.73 -15.14
N GLU A 51 19.02 14.97 -14.91
CA GLU A 51 18.20 15.72 -15.85
C GLU A 51 19.10 16.41 -16.88
N ILE A 52 18.74 16.27 -18.16
CA ILE A 52 19.39 16.93 -19.28
C ILE A 52 18.39 17.95 -19.81
N ASP A 53 18.51 19.19 -19.34
CA ASP A 53 17.64 20.31 -19.70
C ASP A 53 18.12 20.90 -21.03
N ILE A 54 17.39 20.65 -22.11
CA ILE A 54 17.78 21.06 -23.46
C ILE A 54 17.47 22.54 -23.65
N ASP A 55 18.49 23.35 -23.87
CA ASP A 55 18.35 24.78 -24.14
C ASP A 55 17.83 24.98 -25.58
N ARG A 56 16.57 25.42 -25.66
CA ARG A 56 15.88 25.68 -26.93
C ARG A 56 16.51 26.81 -27.75
N GLU A 57 17.09 27.81 -27.10
CA GLU A 57 17.78 28.90 -27.80
C GLU A 57 19.12 28.42 -28.35
N ALA A 58 19.86 27.62 -27.57
CA ALA A 58 21.12 27.05 -28.02
C ALA A 58 20.95 26.15 -29.24
N ILE A 59 20.02 25.18 -29.20
CA ILE A 59 19.78 24.29 -30.35
C ILE A 59 19.29 25.07 -31.58
N ALA A 60 18.53 26.16 -31.39
CA ALA A 60 18.04 26.99 -32.48
C ALA A 60 19.18 27.75 -33.19
N ARG A 61 20.18 28.24 -32.44
CA ARG A 61 21.38 28.88 -33.01
C ARG A 61 22.14 27.97 -33.97
N TYR A 62 22.11 26.67 -33.70
CA TYR A 62 22.78 25.66 -34.48
C TYR A 62 21.86 24.92 -35.48
N GLY A 63 20.60 25.34 -35.60
CA GLY A 63 19.63 24.69 -36.49
C GLY A 63 19.31 23.23 -36.13
N VAL A 64 19.50 22.84 -34.86
CA VAL A 64 19.27 21.46 -34.38
C VAL A 64 17.85 21.32 -33.83
N ASN A 65 17.16 20.25 -34.21
CA ASN A 65 15.84 19.92 -33.66
C ASN A 65 15.94 19.26 -32.28
N VAL A 66 15.06 19.60 -31.34
CA VAL A 66 14.93 18.95 -30.02
C VAL A 66 14.86 17.42 -30.15
N LEU A 67 14.10 16.91 -31.12
CA LEU A 67 13.94 15.46 -31.34
C LEU A 67 15.28 14.79 -31.70
N GLN A 68 16.14 15.50 -32.43
CA GLN A 68 17.46 15.01 -32.82
C GLN A 68 18.39 14.92 -31.61
N VAL A 69 18.40 15.95 -30.75
CA VAL A 69 19.14 15.92 -29.48
C VAL A 69 18.66 14.77 -28.60
N GLN A 70 17.34 14.62 -28.43
CA GLN A 70 16.76 13.52 -27.63
C GLN A 70 17.09 12.15 -28.19
N ASN A 71 17.07 11.98 -29.51
CA ASN A 71 17.41 10.71 -30.15
C ASN A 71 18.90 10.36 -29.94
N VAL A 72 19.80 11.34 -29.99
CA VAL A 72 21.22 11.13 -29.66
C VAL A 72 21.38 10.71 -28.20
N ILE A 73 20.68 11.37 -27.26
CA ILE A 73 20.68 11.01 -25.84
C ILE A 73 20.17 9.56 -25.64
N GLU A 74 19.06 9.20 -26.30
CA GLU A 74 18.45 7.88 -26.21
C GLU A 74 19.37 6.78 -26.74
N VAL A 75 20.02 7.00 -27.89
CA VAL A 75 20.95 6.06 -28.50
C VAL A 75 22.26 5.99 -27.71
N ALA A 76 22.94 7.12 -27.50
CA ALA A 76 24.27 7.16 -26.91
C ALA A 76 24.27 6.74 -25.43
N ILE A 77 23.30 7.23 -24.64
CA ILE A 77 23.26 7.03 -23.19
C ILE A 77 22.32 5.88 -22.82
N GLY A 78 21.08 5.91 -23.30
CA GLY A 78 20.01 4.97 -22.95
C GLY A 78 20.21 3.57 -23.54
N GLY A 79 20.73 3.50 -24.76
CA GLY A 79 20.91 2.25 -25.49
C GLY A 79 19.64 1.82 -26.22
N LYS A 80 19.30 2.55 -27.29
CA LYS A 80 18.10 2.32 -28.08
C LYS A 80 18.13 0.95 -28.79
N ARG A 81 17.02 0.22 -28.73
CA ARG A 81 16.82 -0.99 -29.53
C ARG A 81 16.57 -0.59 -30.97
N ILE A 82 17.48 -0.96 -31.86
CA ILE A 82 17.40 -0.61 -33.29
C ILE A 82 16.64 -1.69 -34.05
N THR A 83 16.90 -2.96 -33.74
CA THR A 83 16.26 -4.09 -34.41
C THR A 83 16.22 -5.32 -33.51
N THR A 84 15.77 -6.44 -34.06
CA THR A 84 15.72 -7.74 -33.41
C THR A 84 16.20 -8.80 -34.37
N THR A 85 17.17 -9.62 -33.98
CA THR A 85 17.51 -10.83 -34.75
C THR A 85 16.48 -11.91 -34.49
N VAL A 86 16.24 -12.75 -35.49
CA VAL A 86 15.33 -13.89 -35.39
C VAL A 86 16.16 -15.14 -35.61
N GLU A 87 16.24 -15.99 -34.59
CA GLU A 87 17.03 -17.22 -34.58
C GLU A 87 16.08 -18.38 -34.27
N GLY A 88 15.44 -18.89 -35.33
CA GLY A 88 14.37 -19.89 -35.21
C GLY A 88 13.13 -19.33 -34.50
N ARG A 89 12.84 -19.85 -33.30
CA ARG A 89 11.73 -19.38 -32.43
C ARG A 89 12.16 -18.28 -31.46
N GLU A 90 13.46 -18.01 -31.35
CA GLU A 90 14.03 -17.03 -30.44
C GLU A 90 14.15 -15.67 -31.12
N ARG A 91 14.04 -14.60 -30.32
CA ARG A 91 14.13 -13.22 -30.79
C ARG A 91 15.03 -12.42 -29.85
N TYR A 92 16.15 -11.93 -30.37
CA TYR A 92 17.15 -11.19 -29.57
C TYR A 92 17.19 -9.70 -29.94
N PRO A 93 17.06 -8.76 -28.99
CA PRO A 93 17.11 -7.33 -29.26
C PRO A 93 18.53 -6.85 -29.56
N VAL A 94 18.70 -6.14 -30.67
CA VAL A 94 19.96 -5.46 -31.02
C VAL A 94 19.87 -4.01 -30.57
N ARG A 95 20.84 -3.56 -29.75
CA ARG A 95 20.90 -2.19 -29.21
C ARG A 95 22.20 -1.52 -29.59
N VAL A 96 22.13 -0.21 -29.88
CA VAL A 96 23.30 0.63 -30.10
C VAL A 96 23.45 1.55 -28.90
N ARG A 97 24.66 1.63 -28.35
CA ARG A 97 24.99 2.47 -27.19
C ARG A 97 26.47 2.81 -27.18
N TYR A 98 26.84 3.97 -26.64
CA TYR A 98 28.25 4.31 -26.45
C TYR A 98 28.90 3.41 -25.40
N MET A 99 30.22 3.26 -25.53
CA MET A 99 31.05 2.61 -24.51
C MET A 99 30.84 3.30 -23.16
N ARG A 100 30.91 2.51 -22.09
CA ARG A 100 30.60 2.97 -20.73
C ARG A 100 31.45 4.18 -20.30
N GLU A 101 32.73 4.17 -20.63
CA GLU A 101 33.70 5.23 -20.32
C GLU A 101 33.31 6.60 -20.89
N LEU A 102 32.53 6.65 -21.97
CA LEU A 102 32.08 7.88 -22.61
C LEU A 102 30.78 8.45 -22.02
N ARG A 103 30.19 7.77 -21.04
CA ARG A 103 28.89 8.15 -20.45
C ARG A 103 28.78 7.93 -18.94
N ASP A 104 29.89 7.63 -18.28
CA ASP A 104 29.92 7.39 -16.82
C ASP A 104 30.03 8.69 -16.02
N ARG A 105 30.47 9.80 -16.63
CA ARG A 105 30.62 11.10 -15.95
C ARG A 105 30.01 12.24 -16.75
N ILE A 106 29.58 13.31 -16.07
CA ILE A 106 28.98 14.49 -16.71
C ILE A 106 29.92 15.09 -17.76
N GLU A 107 31.21 15.17 -17.48
CA GLU A 107 32.20 15.74 -18.40
C GLU A 107 32.32 14.93 -19.69
N THR A 108 32.09 13.61 -19.61
CA THR A 108 32.07 12.72 -20.78
C THR A 108 30.74 12.79 -21.52
N LEU A 109 29.63 12.88 -20.79
CA LEU A 109 28.29 13.06 -21.37
C LEU A 109 28.18 14.37 -22.15
N GLY A 110 28.77 15.45 -21.64
CA GLY A 110 28.81 16.74 -22.32
C GLY A 110 29.59 16.74 -23.63
N LYS A 111 30.48 15.76 -23.85
CA LYS A 111 31.25 15.59 -25.09
C LYS A 111 30.54 14.76 -26.15
N ILE A 112 29.35 14.22 -25.85
CA ILE A 112 28.54 13.51 -26.84
C ILE A 112 28.17 14.48 -27.95
N LEU A 113 28.49 14.11 -29.19
CA LEU A 113 28.29 14.96 -30.35
C LEU A 113 26.87 14.78 -30.90
N VAL A 114 26.22 15.90 -31.18
CA VAL A 114 24.95 15.97 -31.89
C VAL A 114 25.23 16.55 -33.29
N PRO A 115 24.86 15.85 -34.36
CA PRO A 115 25.00 16.37 -35.71
C PRO A 115 23.98 17.49 -35.95
N ALA A 116 24.41 18.61 -36.54
CA ALA A 116 23.55 19.67 -37.03
C ALA A 116 23.25 19.53 -38.53
N ALA A 117 22.31 20.34 -39.02
CA ALA A 117 21.88 20.30 -40.42
C ALA A 117 22.99 20.73 -41.41
N ASP A 118 23.97 21.50 -40.92
CA ASP A 118 25.17 21.94 -41.65
C ASP A 118 26.34 20.94 -41.53
N GLU A 119 26.06 19.70 -41.10
CA GLU A 119 27.03 18.62 -40.82
C GLU A 119 27.99 18.90 -39.66
N SER A 120 27.90 20.06 -39.00
CA SER A 120 28.71 20.37 -37.83
C SER A 120 28.38 19.43 -36.67
N GLN A 121 29.40 19.08 -35.88
CA GLN A 121 29.27 18.21 -34.72
C GLN A 121 29.35 19.03 -33.46
N ILE A 122 28.23 19.12 -32.74
CA ILE A 122 28.11 20.03 -31.60
C ILE A 122 28.07 19.21 -30.31
N PRO A 123 28.98 19.47 -29.36
CA PRO A 123 28.95 18.83 -28.06
C PRO A 123 27.65 19.11 -27.30
N LEU A 124 27.09 18.09 -26.64
CA LEU A 124 25.84 18.18 -25.89
C LEU A 124 25.89 19.25 -24.78
N ILE A 125 27.06 19.52 -24.20
CA ILE A 125 27.24 20.59 -23.19
C ILE A 125 26.95 22.00 -23.73
N GLN A 126 27.01 22.21 -25.06
CA GLN A 126 26.66 23.49 -25.68
C GLN A 126 25.16 23.61 -25.97
N LEU A 127 24.43 22.49 -25.88
CA LEU A 127 23.02 22.38 -26.26
C LEU A 127 22.10 22.10 -25.07
N ALA A 128 22.64 21.63 -23.95
CA ALA A 128 21.88 21.24 -22.78
C ALA A 128 22.67 21.43 -21.47
N GLU A 129 21.93 21.70 -20.39
CA GLU A 129 22.45 21.76 -19.03
C GLU A 129 22.22 20.42 -18.31
N PHE A 130 23.21 19.95 -17.56
CA PHE A 130 23.11 18.73 -16.76
C PHE A 130 22.83 19.08 -15.30
N ARG A 131 21.70 18.64 -14.76
CA ARG A 131 21.31 18.87 -13.37
C ARG A 131 21.09 17.55 -12.64
N TYR A 132 21.62 17.43 -11.43
CA TYR A 132 21.25 16.35 -10.52
C TYR A 132 20.06 16.77 -9.69
N ILE A 133 18.92 16.17 -9.96
CA ILE A 133 17.68 16.43 -9.22
C ILE A 133 17.22 15.16 -8.50
N ARG A 134 16.49 15.34 -7.41
CA ARG A 134 15.78 14.24 -6.76
C ARG A 134 14.41 14.13 -7.40
N GLY A 135 14.14 12.98 -8.01
CA GLY A 135 12.86 12.71 -8.66
C GLY A 135 12.08 11.60 -7.96
N PRO A 136 10.84 11.37 -8.39
CA PRO A 136 10.01 10.32 -7.83
C PRO A 136 10.51 8.93 -8.22
N GLN A 137 10.45 7.96 -7.30
CA GLN A 137 10.77 6.57 -7.63
C GLN A 137 9.66 5.92 -8.46
N ALA A 138 8.41 6.13 -8.04
CA ALA A 138 7.22 5.61 -8.67
C ALA A 138 6.05 6.54 -8.33
N ILE A 139 5.30 6.96 -9.34
CA ILE A 139 4.10 7.77 -9.16
C ILE A 139 2.91 6.81 -9.12
N LYS A 140 2.24 6.74 -7.96
CA LYS A 140 1.03 5.94 -7.79
C LYS A 140 -0.18 6.86 -7.75
N SER A 141 -1.28 6.42 -8.32
CA SER A 141 -2.54 7.16 -8.31
C SER A 141 -3.71 6.23 -8.04
N GLU A 142 -4.73 6.76 -7.38
CA GLU A 142 -5.98 6.07 -7.06
C GLU A 142 -7.12 7.10 -7.14
N ASP A 143 -8.16 6.79 -7.91
CA ASP A 143 -9.29 7.69 -8.18
C ASP A 143 -8.88 9.06 -8.74
N THR A 144 -7.85 9.11 -9.61
CA THR A 144 -7.28 10.34 -10.20
C THR A 144 -6.46 11.19 -9.21
N PHE A 145 -6.31 10.77 -7.96
CA PHE A 145 -5.45 11.45 -6.99
C PHE A 145 -4.11 10.75 -6.86
N LEU A 146 -3.04 11.52 -6.69
CA LEU A 146 -1.74 11.00 -6.30
C LEU A 146 -1.84 10.39 -4.90
N VAL A 147 -1.24 9.21 -4.70
CA VAL A 147 -1.34 8.46 -3.44
C VAL A 147 0.02 7.95 -2.98
N GLY A 148 0.28 8.13 -1.68
CA GLY A 148 1.34 7.48 -0.92
C GLY A 148 0.76 6.41 0.00
N TYR A 149 1.54 5.37 0.29
CA TYR A 149 1.14 4.31 1.22
C TYR A 149 2.08 4.30 2.43
N VAL A 150 1.52 4.22 3.63
CA VAL A 150 2.24 3.88 4.86
C VAL A 150 1.78 2.51 5.30
N LEU A 151 2.64 1.52 5.18
CA LEU A 151 2.35 0.15 5.60
C LEU A 151 2.75 0.01 7.08
N PHE A 152 1.98 -0.75 7.84
CA PHE A 152 2.32 -1.09 9.21
C PHE A 152 1.76 -2.46 9.58
N ASP A 153 2.29 -3.04 10.65
CA ASP A 153 1.82 -4.31 11.20
C ASP A 153 1.59 -4.19 12.71
N MET A 154 0.83 -5.13 13.26
CA MET A 154 0.43 -5.17 14.66
C MET A 154 1.38 -6.04 15.48
N LYS A 155 1.52 -5.73 16.77
CA LYS A 155 2.21 -6.65 17.68
C LYS A 155 1.39 -7.92 17.89
N PRO A 156 2.03 -9.06 18.21
CA PRO A 156 1.33 -10.28 18.59
C PRO A 156 0.35 -10.02 19.75
N GLY A 157 -0.86 -10.58 19.66
CA GLY A 157 -1.89 -10.46 20.69
C GLY A 157 -2.84 -9.28 20.55
N TYR A 158 -2.68 -8.43 19.54
CA TYR A 158 -3.66 -7.39 19.19
C TYR A 158 -4.54 -7.83 18.01
N ALA A 159 -5.78 -7.34 17.98
CA ALA A 159 -6.65 -7.48 16.82
C ALA A 159 -6.43 -6.33 15.83
N GLU A 160 -6.57 -6.63 14.54
CA GLU A 160 -6.34 -5.66 13.46
C GLU A 160 -7.22 -4.41 13.60
N VAL A 161 -8.50 -4.60 13.94
CA VAL A 161 -9.48 -3.52 14.15
C VAL A 161 -9.05 -2.61 15.29
N ASP A 162 -8.68 -3.20 16.43
CA ASP A 162 -8.27 -2.44 17.63
C ASP A 162 -7.01 -1.61 17.36
N VAL A 163 -6.06 -2.15 16.59
CA VAL A 163 -4.84 -1.43 16.22
C VAL A 163 -5.15 -0.26 15.29
N VAL A 164 -5.98 -0.46 14.27
CA VAL A 164 -6.36 0.63 13.37
C VAL A 164 -7.11 1.73 14.12
N GLU A 165 -8.03 1.36 15.02
CA GLU A 165 -8.77 2.32 15.85
C GLU A 165 -7.86 3.03 16.87
N SER A 166 -6.86 2.35 17.44
CA SER A 166 -5.88 2.98 18.34
C SER A 166 -5.02 3.98 17.56
N CYS A 167 -4.55 3.62 16.37
CA CYS A 167 -3.81 4.51 15.47
C CYS A 167 -4.66 5.72 15.05
N GLN A 168 -5.92 5.50 14.69
CA GLN A 168 -6.83 6.59 14.31
C GLN A 168 -7.05 7.56 15.48
N ARG A 169 -7.32 7.05 16.69
CA ARG A 169 -7.45 7.90 17.89
C ARG A 169 -6.16 8.65 18.21
N TYR A 170 -5.01 7.99 18.06
CA TYR A 170 -3.71 8.61 18.32
C TYR A 170 -3.40 9.73 17.32
N LEU A 171 -3.57 9.47 16.03
CA LEU A 171 -3.39 10.50 14.99
C LEU A 171 -4.35 11.66 15.18
N GLN A 172 -5.62 11.37 15.50
CA GLN A 172 -6.61 12.43 15.77
C GLN A 172 -6.20 13.28 16.97
N ALA A 173 -5.75 12.68 18.07
CA ALA A 173 -5.27 13.42 19.24
C ALA A 173 -4.06 14.32 18.91
N LYS A 174 -3.17 13.89 18.01
CA LYS A 174 -2.03 14.69 17.53
C LYS A 174 -2.45 15.82 16.60
N ILE A 175 -3.51 15.64 15.83
CA ILE A 175 -4.12 16.72 15.03
C ILE A 175 -4.74 17.76 15.96
N ASP A 176 -5.50 17.30 16.96
CA ASP A 176 -6.18 18.16 17.92
C ASP A 176 -5.19 18.94 18.81
N SER A 177 -4.03 18.35 19.13
CA SER A 177 -2.95 19.02 19.87
C SER A 177 -2.11 19.97 19.01
N GLY A 178 -2.29 19.96 17.68
CA GLY A 178 -1.50 20.75 16.73
C GLY A 178 -0.09 20.21 16.47
N GLU A 179 0.27 19.05 17.01
CA GLU A 179 1.55 18.39 16.75
C GLU A 179 1.62 17.76 15.36
N PHE A 180 0.47 17.37 14.78
CA PHE A 180 0.37 16.84 13.42
C PHE A 180 -0.53 17.74 12.57
N VAL A 181 0.10 18.50 11.66
CA VAL A 181 -0.62 19.46 10.82
C VAL A 181 -0.77 18.90 9.42
N ILE A 182 -2.01 18.63 9.01
CA ILE A 182 -2.32 18.15 7.66
C ILE A 182 -2.44 19.37 6.72
N PRO A 183 -1.59 19.48 5.68
CA PRO A 183 -1.69 20.56 4.72
C PRO A 183 -3.01 20.53 3.95
N ARG A 184 -3.45 21.69 3.43
CA ARG A 184 -4.67 21.79 2.64
C ARG A 184 -4.59 20.91 1.39
N GLY A 185 -5.67 20.19 1.11
CA GLY A 185 -5.75 19.28 -0.04
C GLY A 185 -5.15 17.90 0.21
N VAL A 186 -4.58 17.65 1.39
CA VAL A 186 -4.15 16.31 1.80
C VAL A 186 -5.28 15.62 2.57
N SER A 187 -5.50 14.35 2.28
CA SER A 187 -6.38 13.48 3.05
C SER A 187 -5.68 12.16 3.30
N TYR A 188 -5.97 11.54 4.43
CA TYR A 188 -5.49 10.20 4.72
C TYR A 188 -6.66 9.27 5.05
N THR A 189 -6.51 8.00 4.74
CA THR A 189 -7.53 6.99 4.97
C THR A 189 -6.86 5.67 5.31
N PHE A 190 -7.31 5.01 6.37
CA PHE A 190 -6.86 3.65 6.68
C PHE A 190 -7.42 2.67 5.66
N ALA A 191 -6.58 1.78 5.17
CA ALA A 191 -6.92 0.77 4.17
C ALA A 191 -6.27 -0.56 4.52
N GLY A 192 -6.84 -1.65 3.97
CA GLY A 192 -6.38 -3.01 4.26
C GLY A 192 -7.55 -3.97 4.45
N SER A 193 -7.29 -5.11 5.09
CA SER A 193 -8.34 -6.05 5.50
C SER A 193 -9.34 -5.41 6.47
N TYR A 194 -8.92 -4.41 7.24
CA TYR A 194 -9.77 -3.58 8.08
C TYR A 194 -11.00 -3.02 7.34
N GLU A 195 -10.86 -2.48 6.13
CA GLU A 195 -12.01 -1.92 5.39
C GLU A 195 -13.07 -2.99 5.10
N ASN A 196 -12.61 -4.20 4.75
CA ASN A 196 -13.49 -5.33 4.50
C ASN A 196 -14.18 -5.79 5.80
N GLN A 197 -13.47 -5.79 6.93
CA GLN A 197 -14.04 -6.13 8.23
C GLN A 197 -15.12 -5.12 8.66
N VAL A 198 -14.85 -3.81 8.56
CA VAL A 198 -15.82 -2.75 8.88
C VAL A 198 -17.05 -2.84 7.98
N ARG A 199 -16.85 -3.09 6.68
CA ARG A 199 -17.96 -3.25 5.73
C ARG A 199 -18.81 -4.49 6.05
N ALA A 200 -18.16 -5.61 6.38
CA ALA A 200 -18.84 -6.83 6.80
C ALA A 200 -19.64 -6.60 8.09
N GLN A 201 -19.05 -5.94 9.10
CA GLN A 201 -19.70 -5.61 10.37
C GLN A 201 -20.96 -4.77 10.14
N LYS A 202 -20.89 -3.72 9.30
CA LYS A 202 -22.04 -2.86 8.98
C LYS A 202 -23.15 -3.62 8.26
N THR A 203 -22.79 -4.58 7.40
CA THR A 203 -23.78 -5.39 6.70
C THR A 203 -24.46 -6.36 7.68
N LEU A 204 -23.69 -7.01 8.54
CA LEU A 204 -24.19 -8.00 9.48
C LEU A 204 -24.98 -7.40 10.64
N SER A 205 -24.68 -6.17 11.06
CA SER A 205 -25.51 -5.45 12.03
C SER A 205 -26.94 -5.21 11.53
N ILE A 206 -27.17 -5.26 10.21
CA ILE A 206 -28.50 -5.17 9.59
C ILE A 206 -29.06 -6.57 9.30
N VAL A 207 -28.24 -7.46 8.75
CA VAL A 207 -28.69 -8.81 8.32
C VAL A 207 -29.05 -9.70 9.51
N ILE A 208 -28.29 -9.68 10.61
CA ILE A 208 -28.53 -10.54 11.78
C ILE A 208 -29.90 -10.22 12.43
N PRO A 209 -30.23 -8.96 12.79
CA PRO A 209 -31.55 -8.65 13.34
C PRO A 209 -32.69 -9.01 12.38
N LEU A 210 -32.51 -8.77 11.07
CA LEU A 210 -33.53 -9.10 10.07
C LEU A 210 -33.76 -10.62 9.98
N ALA A 211 -32.69 -11.42 9.96
CA ALA A 211 -32.79 -12.88 9.94
C ALA A 211 -33.44 -13.41 11.22
N LEU A 212 -33.03 -12.91 12.39
CA LEU A 212 -33.63 -13.26 13.68
C LEU A 212 -35.13 -12.91 13.73
N PHE A 213 -35.51 -11.76 13.18
CA PHE A 213 -36.91 -11.35 13.07
C PHE A 213 -37.72 -12.29 12.16
N ILE A 214 -37.17 -12.66 11.00
CA ILE A 214 -37.82 -13.60 10.08
C ILE A 214 -37.99 -14.99 10.73
N ILE A 215 -36.95 -15.49 11.41
CA ILE A 215 -37.02 -16.78 12.14
C ILE A 215 -38.10 -16.72 13.22
N PHE A 216 -38.14 -15.66 14.02
CA PHE A 216 -39.18 -15.47 15.02
C PHE A 216 -40.58 -15.46 14.39
N MET A 217 -40.76 -14.80 13.24
CA MET A 217 -42.04 -14.74 12.53
C MET A 217 -42.47 -16.11 11.99
N ILE A 218 -41.53 -16.91 11.47
CA ILE A 218 -41.79 -18.29 11.03
C ILE A 218 -42.24 -19.15 12.22
N LEU A 219 -41.54 -19.06 13.36
CA LEU A 219 -41.91 -19.78 14.59
C LEU A 219 -43.30 -19.35 15.09
N TYR A 220 -43.58 -18.05 15.06
CA TYR A 220 -44.87 -17.51 15.44
C TYR A 220 -46.01 -18.04 14.57
N PHE A 221 -45.84 -18.09 13.24
CA PHE A 221 -46.86 -18.65 12.36
C PHE A 221 -47.04 -20.17 12.52
N GLN A 222 -45.97 -20.89 12.85
CA GLN A 222 -46.03 -22.33 13.09
C GLN A 222 -46.81 -22.67 14.37
N PHE A 223 -46.48 -22.01 15.49
CA PHE A 223 -47.08 -22.34 16.79
C PHE A 223 -48.33 -21.52 17.12
N LYS A 224 -48.58 -20.41 16.40
CA LYS A 224 -49.66 -19.44 16.65
C LYS A 224 -49.73 -18.95 18.11
N SER A 225 -48.61 -19.04 18.83
CA SER A 225 -48.48 -18.75 20.25
C SER A 225 -47.20 -17.97 20.48
N THR A 226 -47.32 -16.76 21.02
CA THR A 226 -46.18 -15.90 21.35
C THR A 226 -45.30 -16.53 22.43
N ALA A 227 -45.91 -17.11 23.47
CA ALA A 227 -45.18 -17.72 24.58
C ALA A 227 -44.31 -18.90 24.13
N THR A 228 -44.88 -19.80 23.31
CA THR A 228 -44.15 -20.97 22.79
C THR A 228 -43.03 -20.55 21.84
N SER A 229 -43.27 -19.56 20.98
CA SER A 229 -42.27 -19.06 20.04
C SER A 229 -41.10 -18.38 20.75
N MET A 230 -41.36 -17.59 21.79
CA MET A 230 -40.33 -16.92 22.57
C MET A 230 -39.48 -17.91 23.38
N LEU A 231 -40.09 -18.98 23.89
CA LEU A 231 -39.39 -20.05 24.61
C LEU A 231 -38.44 -20.80 23.69
N VAL A 232 -38.85 -21.11 22.46
CA VAL A 232 -37.95 -21.74 21.47
C VAL A 232 -36.86 -20.77 21.03
N PHE A 233 -37.22 -19.50 20.79
CA PHE A 233 -36.29 -18.47 20.34
C PHE A 233 -35.18 -18.17 21.37
N SER A 234 -35.47 -18.26 22.67
CA SER A 234 -34.45 -18.08 23.72
C SER A 234 -33.34 -19.13 23.68
N GLY A 235 -33.58 -20.30 23.07
CA GLY A 235 -32.56 -21.33 22.84
C GLY A 235 -31.37 -20.82 22.00
N ILE A 236 -31.57 -19.82 21.14
CA ILE A 236 -30.50 -19.20 20.35
C ILE A 236 -29.48 -18.51 21.27
N LEU A 237 -29.94 -17.81 22.32
CA LEU A 237 -29.05 -17.15 23.27
C LEU A 237 -28.21 -18.15 24.06
N VAL A 238 -28.81 -19.29 24.42
CA VAL A 238 -28.10 -20.38 25.12
C VAL A 238 -27.03 -21.00 24.21
N ALA A 239 -27.37 -21.26 22.95
CA ALA A 239 -26.41 -21.78 21.96
C ALA A 239 -25.23 -20.83 21.74
N TRP A 240 -25.48 -19.52 21.58
CA TRP A 240 -24.44 -18.50 21.48
C TRP A 240 -23.53 -18.47 22.70
N SER A 241 -24.10 -18.52 23.90
CA SER A 241 -23.32 -18.53 25.14
C SER A 241 -22.34 -19.70 25.19
N GLY A 242 -22.74 -20.89 24.75
CA GLY A 242 -21.85 -22.06 24.65
C GLY A 242 -20.70 -21.85 23.66
N GLY A 243 -20.97 -21.25 22.50
CA GLY A 243 -19.96 -20.93 21.49
C GLY A 243 -18.90 -19.93 21.99
N PHE A 244 -19.34 -18.81 22.58
CA PHE A 244 -18.41 -17.82 23.14
C PHE A 244 -17.60 -18.37 24.32
N LEU A 245 -18.20 -19.22 25.16
CA LEU A 245 -17.49 -19.89 26.24
C LEU A 245 -16.36 -20.77 25.68
N MET A 246 -16.62 -21.48 24.58
CA MET A 246 -15.62 -22.34 23.93
C MET A 246 -14.48 -21.53 23.30
N ILE A 247 -14.78 -20.41 22.61
CA ILE A 247 -13.77 -19.50 22.07
C ILE A 247 -12.92 -18.90 23.20
N TRP A 248 -13.55 -18.52 24.31
CA TRP A 248 -12.84 -18.02 25.48
C TRP A 248 -11.90 -19.08 26.08
N LEU A 249 -12.35 -20.34 26.17
CA LEU A 249 -11.52 -21.47 26.60
C LEU A 249 -10.31 -21.66 25.66
N TYR A 250 -10.50 -21.54 24.33
CA TYR A 250 -9.40 -21.68 23.35
C TYR A 250 -8.29 -20.64 23.56
N GLY A 251 -8.65 -19.45 24.03
CA GLY A 251 -7.70 -18.39 24.39
C GLY A 251 -6.91 -18.65 25.68
N GLN A 252 -7.31 -19.63 26.51
CA GLN A 252 -6.61 -19.92 27.74
C GLN A 252 -5.35 -20.77 27.52
N PRO A 253 -4.23 -20.49 28.20
CA PRO A 253 -3.00 -21.26 28.03
C PRO A 253 -3.12 -22.70 28.54
N TRP A 254 -3.96 -22.96 29.55
CA TRP A 254 -4.13 -24.29 30.16
C TRP A 254 -5.15 -25.20 29.45
N PHE A 255 -5.95 -24.66 28.53
CA PHE A 255 -7.03 -25.40 27.90
C PHE A 255 -6.50 -26.35 26.82
N LEU A 256 -6.87 -27.64 26.92
CA LEU A 256 -6.34 -28.75 26.09
C LEU A 256 -4.81 -28.90 26.08
N ASP A 257 -4.12 -28.34 27.07
CA ASP A 257 -2.67 -28.45 27.19
C ASP A 257 -2.27 -29.76 27.90
N PHE A 258 -2.55 -30.88 27.25
CA PHE A 258 -2.10 -32.20 27.67
C PHE A 258 -1.74 -33.06 26.45
N SER A 259 -0.85 -34.02 26.67
CA SER A 259 -0.41 -34.95 25.62
C SER A 259 -1.01 -36.33 25.82
N VAL A 260 -1.46 -36.93 24.73
CA VAL A 260 -1.91 -38.33 24.69
C VAL A 260 -1.12 -39.00 23.58
N PHE A 261 -0.45 -40.11 23.89
CA PHE A 261 0.44 -40.81 22.94
C PHE A 261 1.49 -39.90 22.28
N ALA A 262 2.10 -38.99 23.06
CA ALA A 262 3.07 -37.99 22.61
C ALA A 262 2.57 -36.96 21.56
N VAL A 263 1.25 -36.88 21.33
CA VAL A 263 0.62 -35.82 20.54
C VAL A 263 0.00 -34.80 21.47
N ASN A 264 0.31 -33.51 21.30
CA ASN A 264 -0.32 -32.44 22.06
C ASN A 264 -1.75 -32.21 21.51
N MET A 265 -2.76 -32.27 22.39
CA MET A 265 -4.15 -32.12 21.96
C MET A 265 -4.47 -30.73 21.43
N ARG A 266 -3.80 -29.70 21.96
CA ARG A 266 -3.92 -28.33 21.47
C ARG A 266 -3.47 -28.19 20.01
N GLU A 267 -2.37 -28.84 19.65
CA GLU A 267 -1.87 -28.86 18.26
C GLU A 267 -2.78 -29.69 17.35
N LEU A 268 -3.22 -30.86 17.83
CA LEU A 268 -4.12 -31.75 17.07
C LEU A 268 -5.43 -31.05 16.69
N PHE A 269 -6.01 -30.30 17.63
CA PHE A 269 -7.26 -29.55 17.42
C PHE A 269 -7.05 -28.12 16.93
N GLN A 270 -5.81 -27.72 16.62
CA GLN A 270 -5.46 -26.37 16.17
C GLN A 270 -6.00 -25.26 17.10
N VAL A 271 -5.92 -25.47 18.42
CA VAL A 271 -6.42 -24.52 19.42
C VAL A 271 -5.43 -23.38 19.61
N HIS A 272 -5.71 -22.27 18.93
CA HIS A 272 -4.98 -21.02 19.05
C HIS A 272 -5.92 -19.89 19.49
N PRO A 273 -5.39 -18.78 20.04
CA PRO A 273 -6.17 -17.57 20.23
C PRO A 273 -6.84 -17.18 18.91
N ILE A 274 -8.15 -16.98 18.95
CA ILE A 274 -8.92 -16.54 17.81
C ILE A 274 -9.31 -15.09 18.07
N ASN A 275 -8.79 -14.17 17.25
CA ASN A 275 -9.24 -12.79 17.28
C ASN A 275 -10.69 -12.76 16.82
N LEU A 276 -11.60 -12.24 17.67
CA LEU A 276 -13.01 -12.11 17.35
C LEU A 276 -13.20 -11.18 16.15
N SER A 277 -13.30 -11.77 14.97
CA SER A 277 -13.70 -11.09 13.75
C SER A 277 -15.18 -11.31 13.48
N VAL A 278 -15.72 -10.48 12.61
CA VAL A 278 -17.09 -10.58 12.11
C VAL A 278 -17.43 -11.98 11.57
N ALA A 279 -16.45 -12.70 10.99
CA ALA A 279 -16.65 -14.04 10.47
C ALA A 279 -16.93 -15.08 11.56
N ILE A 280 -16.36 -14.91 12.75
CA ILE A 280 -16.52 -15.82 13.91
C ILE A 280 -17.83 -15.56 14.65
N TRP A 281 -18.40 -14.36 14.48
CA TRP A 281 -19.70 -14.02 15.05
C TRP A 281 -20.87 -14.64 14.27
N VAL A 282 -20.62 -15.10 13.04
CA VAL A 282 -21.66 -15.52 12.08
C VAL A 282 -21.51 -16.96 11.62
N GLY A 283 -20.27 -17.48 11.55
CA GLY A 283 -19.99 -18.89 11.28
C GLY A 283 -20.15 -19.74 12.53
#